data_AF-A0A7J7SND5-F1
#
_entry.id   AF-A0A7J7SND5-F1
#
_cell.length_a   1.000
_cell.length_b   1.000
_cell.length_c   1.000
_cell.angle_alpha   90.00
_cell.angle_beta   90.00
_cell.angle_gamma   90.00
#
_symmetry.space_group_name_H-M   'P 1'
#
loop_
_entity.id
_entity.type
_entity.pdbx_description
1 polymer ?
#
loop_
_entity_poly.entity_id
_entity_poly.type
_entity_poly.pdbx_seq_one_letter_code
_entity_poly.pdbx_strand_id
1 'polypeptide(L)'
;MNRTLKEAMTKLSLETGVTDWTVLLPFALFRARNTPGPLGVTPFEILFGAPPPLTADPWTMHTETHAPQSLLARLKALETVQKDVWVPLAAAYTPGELKVPHQFQVGDFVYVRRHRTANLEPRWKGPHLILLTTPTAIKVDGIASWIHASHAKPAPPPDDGWTVETASNPLKLRIRRHPAPPEYKE
;
A
#
# COMPACT_ATOMS: atom_id res chain seq x y z
N MET A 1 1.29 -10.18 -3.78
CA MET A 1 1.39 -11.45 -3.03
C MET A 1 0.22 -12.40 -3.27
N ASN A 2 -1.04 -12.00 -3.01
CA ASN A 2 -2.19 -12.91 -3.20
C ASN A 2 -2.27 -13.53 -4.61
N ARG A 3 -1.96 -12.74 -5.65
CA ARG A 3 -1.86 -13.23 -7.03
C ARG A 3 -0.84 -14.37 -7.16
N THR A 4 0.39 -14.16 -6.68
CA THR A 4 1.49 -15.14 -6.70
C THR A 4 1.11 -16.45 -6.01
N LEU A 5 0.49 -16.38 -4.82
CA LEU A 5 0.07 -17.57 -4.09
C LEU A 5 -1.01 -18.35 -4.83
N LYS A 6 -2.02 -17.66 -5.35
CA LYS A 6 -3.08 -18.29 -6.15
C LYS A 6 -2.52 -18.96 -7.39
N GLU A 7 -1.69 -18.26 -8.17
CA GLU A 7 -1.05 -18.81 -9.36
C GLU A 7 -0.19 -20.04 -9.06
N ALA A 8 0.60 -20.00 -7.98
CA ALA A 8 1.45 -21.13 -7.57
C ALA A 8 0.60 -22.35 -7.15
N MET A 9 -0.43 -22.14 -6.34
CA MET A 9 -1.35 -23.22 -5.94
C MET A 9 -2.12 -23.79 -7.12
N THR A 10 -2.60 -22.95 -8.05
CA THR A 10 -3.30 -23.42 -9.26
C THR A 10 -2.39 -24.30 -10.11
N LYS A 11 -1.13 -23.91 -10.31
CA LYS A 11 -0.16 -24.72 -11.05
C LYS A 11 0.10 -26.06 -10.36
N LEU A 12 0.37 -26.04 -9.05
CA LEU A 12 0.59 -27.26 -8.28
C LEU A 12 -0.62 -28.20 -8.31
N SER A 13 -1.84 -27.65 -8.26
CA SER A 13 -3.07 -28.42 -8.36
C SER A 13 -3.20 -29.11 -9.71
N LEU A 14 -2.87 -28.42 -10.81
CA LEU A 14 -2.87 -29.00 -12.16
C LEU A 14 -1.81 -30.10 -12.34
N GLU A 15 -0.62 -29.92 -11.75
CA GLU A 15 0.50 -30.87 -11.87
C GLU A 15 0.31 -32.13 -11.02
N THR A 16 -0.26 -31.99 -9.81
CA THR A 16 -0.37 -33.08 -8.83
C THR A 16 -1.76 -33.72 -8.76
N GLY A 17 -2.77 -33.09 -9.35
CA GLY A 17 -4.18 -33.47 -9.22
C GLY A 17 -4.78 -33.19 -7.84
N VAL A 18 -4.01 -32.63 -6.89
CA VAL A 18 -4.48 -32.30 -5.54
C VAL A 18 -5.34 -31.03 -5.59
N THR A 19 -6.55 -31.10 -5.06
CA THR A 19 -7.50 -29.96 -5.01
C THR A 19 -7.53 -29.27 -3.65
N ASP A 20 -6.99 -29.91 -2.61
CA ASP A 20 -6.90 -29.33 -1.27
C ASP A 20 -5.81 -28.26 -1.21
N TRP A 21 -6.23 -27.00 -1.11
CA TRP A 21 -5.33 -25.86 -1.03
C TRP A 21 -4.48 -25.84 0.25
N THR A 22 -4.93 -26.49 1.34
CA THR A 22 -4.18 -26.52 2.61
C THR A 22 -2.90 -27.35 2.47
N VAL A 23 -2.95 -28.43 1.70
CA VAL A 23 -1.79 -29.27 1.34
C VAL A 23 -0.86 -28.53 0.38
N LEU A 24 -1.41 -27.74 -0.56
CA LEU A 24 -0.63 -27.01 -1.55
C LEU A 24 0.02 -25.72 -1.00
N LEU A 25 -0.55 -25.13 0.06
CA LEU A 25 -0.11 -23.85 0.60
C LEU A 25 1.37 -23.85 1.05
N PRO A 26 1.88 -24.85 1.79
CA PRO A 26 3.30 -24.91 2.15
C PRO A 26 4.23 -24.84 0.94
N PHE A 27 3.91 -25.57 -0.13
CA PHE A 27 4.68 -25.57 -1.38
C PHE A 27 4.58 -24.22 -2.12
N ALA A 28 3.41 -23.60 -2.15
CA ALA A 28 3.23 -22.29 -2.76
C ALA A 28 4.01 -21.19 -2.00
N LEU A 29 4.01 -21.24 -0.65
CA LEU A 29 4.81 -20.36 0.19
C LEU A 29 6.31 -20.60 -0.01
N PHE A 30 6.73 -21.86 -0.06
CA PHE A 30 8.11 -22.23 -0.33
C PHE A 30 8.58 -21.66 -1.67
N ARG A 31 7.80 -21.85 -2.74
CA ARG A 31 8.09 -21.28 -4.06
C ARG A 31 8.14 -19.76 -4.02
N ALA A 32 7.17 -19.09 -3.38
CA ALA A 32 7.13 -17.63 -3.29
C ALA A 32 8.33 -17.04 -2.54
N ARG A 33 8.85 -17.73 -1.52
CA ARG A 33 10.02 -17.30 -0.73
C ARG A 33 11.35 -17.54 -1.43
N ASN A 34 11.40 -18.54 -2.33
CA ASN A 34 12.62 -18.98 -3.00
C ASN A 34 12.66 -18.65 -4.50
N THR A 35 11.73 -17.83 -4.99
CA THR A 35 11.78 -17.30 -6.36
C THR A 35 12.59 -16.00 -6.37
N PRO A 36 13.65 -15.88 -7.18
CA PRO A 36 14.46 -14.67 -7.22
C PRO A 36 13.65 -13.49 -7.76
N GLY A 37 13.81 -12.32 -7.14
CA GLY A 37 13.23 -11.07 -7.61
C GLY A 37 14.05 -10.43 -8.74
N PRO A 38 13.71 -9.19 -9.14
CA PRO A 38 14.45 -8.45 -10.16
C PRO A 38 15.94 -8.27 -9.87
N LEU A 39 16.34 -8.28 -8.59
CA LEU A 39 17.72 -8.17 -8.14
C LEU A 39 18.45 -9.53 -8.06
N GLY A 40 17.82 -10.62 -8.51
CA GLY A 40 18.39 -11.97 -8.46
C GLY A 40 18.38 -12.61 -7.07
N VAL A 41 18.05 -11.86 -6.01
CA VAL A 41 17.97 -12.33 -4.62
C VAL A 41 16.55 -12.78 -4.28
N THR A 42 16.42 -13.91 -3.59
CA THR A 42 15.15 -14.43 -3.10
C THR A 42 14.72 -13.77 -1.77
N PRO A 43 13.41 -13.69 -1.47
CA PRO A 43 12.95 -13.25 -0.15
C PRO A 43 13.55 -14.04 1.02
N PHE A 44 13.84 -15.33 0.85
CA PHE A 44 14.51 -16.15 1.85
C PHE A 44 15.94 -15.66 2.10
N GLU A 45 16.74 -15.45 1.05
CA GLU A 45 18.11 -14.96 1.17
C GLU A 45 18.16 -13.55 1.78
N ILE A 46 17.19 -12.68 1.48
CA ILE A 46 17.10 -11.35 2.11
C ILE A 46 16.89 -11.47 3.63
N LEU A 47 16.05 -12.42 4.06
CA LEU A 47 15.70 -12.58 5.47
C LEU A 47 16.79 -13.32 6.27
N PHE A 48 17.39 -14.35 5.69
CA PHE A 48 18.29 -15.27 6.38
C PHE A 48 19.76 -15.12 5.99
N GLY A 49 20.08 -14.36 4.94
CA GLY A 49 21.46 -14.13 4.51
C GLY A 49 22.15 -15.37 3.91
N ALA A 50 21.39 -16.40 3.57
CA ALA A 50 21.89 -17.68 3.09
C ALA A 50 20.92 -18.28 2.07
N PRO A 51 21.40 -19.12 1.13
CA PRO A 51 20.53 -19.83 0.20
C PRO A 51 19.58 -20.77 0.97
N PRO A 52 18.36 -20.99 0.45
CA PRO A 52 17.45 -21.95 1.07
C PRO A 52 18.08 -23.33 1.12
N PRO A 53 17.88 -24.10 2.21
CA PRO A 53 18.35 -25.47 2.33
C PRO A 53 17.51 -26.39 1.43
N LEU A 54 17.67 -26.23 0.12
CA LEU A 54 17.11 -27.07 -0.92
C LEU A 54 17.94 -28.34 -0.98
N THR A 55 17.71 -29.25 -0.03
CA THR A 55 18.19 -30.65 -0.08
C THR A 55 19.57 -30.80 -0.74
N ALA A 56 20.60 -30.24 -0.13
CA ALA A 56 21.78 -31.07 0.05
C ALA A 56 21.39 -32.08 1.13
N ASP A 57 21.69 -33.36 0.92
CA ASP A 57 21.60 -34.40 1.94
C ASP A 57 22.05 -33.80 3.28
N PRO A 58 21.35 -34.01 4.42
CA PRO A 58 21.80 -33.49 5.72
C PRO A 58 23.27 -33.83 6.04
N TRP A 59 23.84 -34.80 5.31
CA TRP A 59 25.23 -35.27 5.35
C TRP A 59 26.11 -34.81 4.19
N THR A 60 25.57 -34.32 3.07
CA THR A 60 26.36 -33.66 2.03
C THR A 60 26.46 -32.17 2.33
N MET A 61 27.16 -31.87 3.42
CA MET A 61 27.97 -30.67 3.42
C MET A 61 28.88 -30.80 2.20
N HIS A 62 28.62 -30.06 1.12
CA HIS A 62 29.68 -29.76 0.18
C HIS A 62 30.70 -28.93 0.95
N THR A 63 31.61 -29.62 1.65
CA THR A 63 32.82 -29.08 2.23
C THR A 63 33.79 -28.76 1.11
N GLU A 64 33.39 -27.85 0.23
CA GLU A 64 34.30 -27.10 -0.62
C GLU A 64 34.11 -25.62 -0.33
N THR A 65 34.19 -25.25 0.95
CA THR A 65 34.54 -23.87 1.31
C THR A 65 35.58 -23.91 2.41
N HIS A 66 36.71 -23.28 2.10
CA HIS A 66 37.92 -23.21 2.90
C HIS A 66 37.67 -22.74 4.34
N ALA A 67 38.28 -23.49 5.28
CA ALA A 67 38.50 -23.20 6.70
C ALA A 67 37.26 -23.03 7.61
N PRO A 68 37.31 -23.47 8.88
CA PRO A 68 36.36 -23.03 9.89
C PRO A 68 36.65 -21.55 10.20
N GLN A 69 36.14 -20.65 9.36
CA GLN A 69 36.00 -19.25 9.75
C GLN A 69 35.18 -19.23 11.05
N SER A 70 35.70 -18.57 12.08
CA SER A 70 34.96 -18.39 13.33
C SER A 70 33.56 -17.85 13.01
N LEU A 71 32.55 -18.21 13.81
CA LEU A 71 31.18 -17.69 13.63
C LEU A 71 31.19 -16.17 13.41
N LEU A 72 32.06 -15.47 14.13
CA LEU A 72 32.28 -14.03 14.00
C LEU A 72 32.76 -13.60 12.60
N ALA A 73 33.70 -14.34 11.98
CA ALA A 73 34.15 -14.04 10.62
C ALA A 73 33.02 -14.23 9.59
N ARG A 74 32.19 -15.27 9.74
CA ARG A 74 31.00 -15.47 8.90
C ARG A 74 29.97 -14.35 9.08
N LEU A 75 29.72 -13.93 10.32
CA LEU A 75 28.79 -12.83 10.61
C LEU A 75 29.29 -11.50 10.02
N LYS A 76 30.59 -11.20 10.11
CA LYS A 76 31.18 -10.00 9.49
C LYS A 76 31.10 -10.02 7.96
N ALA A 77 31.36 -11.18 7.35
CA ALA A 77 31.20 -11.35 5.90
C ALA A 77 29.74 -11.14 5.48
N LEU A 78 28.79 -11.73 6.22
CA LEU A 78 27.37 -11.55 5.98
C LEU A 78 26.93 -10.09 6.11
N GLU A 79 27.40 -9.37 7.13
CA GLU A 79 27.11 -7.95 7.33
C GLU A 79 27.56 -7.12 6.11
N THR A 80 28.72 -7.45 5.54
CA THR A 80 29.26 -6.75 4.36
C THR A 80 28.39 -7.01 3.13
N VAL A 81 28.07 -8.27 2.85
CA VAL A 81 27.17 -8.65 1.74
C VAL A 81 25.79 -8.03 1.91
N GLN A 82 25.25 -8.01 3.13
CA GLN A 82 23.94 -7.41 3.40
C GLN A 82 23.94 -5.91 3.11
N LYS A 83 25.00 -5.19 3.50
CA LYS A 83 25.16 -3.76 3.18
C LYS A 83 25.19 -3.52 1.68
N ASP A 84 25.93 -4.34 0.94
CA ASP A 84 26.06 -4.22 -0.52
C ASP A 84 24.73 -4.50 -1.24
N VAL A 85 23.97 -5.49 -0.79
CA VAL A 85 22.64 -5.83 -1.35
C VAL A 85 21.57 -4.81 -0.95
N TRP A 86 21.68 -4.21 0.24
CA TRP A 86 20.67 -3.27 0.74
C TRP A 86 20.59 -1.99 -0.09
N VAL A 87 21.70 -1.49 -0.62
CA VAL A 87 21.73 -0.26 -1.43
C VAL A 87 20.84 -0.36 -2.69
N PRO A 88 21.04 -1.34 -3.60
CA PRO A 88 20.18 -1.50 -4.76
C PRO A 88 18.75 -1.92 -4.38
N LEU A 89 18.57 -2.66 -3.28
CA LEU A 89 17.24 -3.01 -2.77
C LEU A 89 16.48 -1.75 -2.34
N ALA A 90 17.08 -0.90 -1.52
CA ALA A 90 16.48 0.35 -1.08
C ALA A 90 16.14 1.26 -2.27
N ALA A 91 17.03 1.35 -3.27
CA ALA A 91 16.78 2.08 -4.52
C ALA A 91 15.56 1.54 -5.30
N ALA A 92 15.38 0.22 -5.37
CA ALA A 92 14.22 -0.37 -6.03
C ALA A 92 12.89 -0.05 -5.32
N TYR A 93 12.94 0.22 -4.01
CA TYR A 93 11.78 0.56 -3.18
C TYR A 93 11.67 2.06 -2.87
N THR A 94 12.51 2.93 -3.46
CA THR A 94 12.35 4.37 -3.26
C THR A 94 10.97 4.80 -3.76
N PRO A 95 10.16 5.48 -2.94
CA PRO A 95 8.91 6.05 -3.42
C PRO A 95 9.21 6.95 -4.62
N GLY A 96 8.41 6.83 -5.68
CA GLY A 96 8.48 7.78 -6.80
C GLY A 96 8.23 9.21 -6.33
N GLU A 97 8.46 10.21 -7.19
CA GLU A 97 8.16 11.62 -6.91
C GLU A 97 6.77 11.74 -6.25
N LEU A 98 6.73 12.28 -5.02
CA LEU A 98 5.52 12.54 -4.25
C LEU A 98 4.73 13.74 -4.84
N LYS A 99 4.59 13.81 -6.16
CA LYS A 99 3.62 14.68 -6.78
C LYS A 99 2.26 14.19 -6.31
N VAL A 100 1.55 15.02 -5.57
CA VAL A 100 0.17 14.76 -5.15
C VAL A 100 -0.61 14.44 -6.43
N PRO A 101 -1.01 13.16 -6.67
CA PRO A 101 -1.60 12.79 -7.94
C PRO A 101 -3.01 13.37 -8.12
N HIS A 102 -3.56 13.98 -7.06
CA HIS A 102 -4.90 14.53 -7.02
C HIS A 102 -4.91 16.05 -6.88
N GLN A 103 -5.92 16.69 -7.46
CA GLN A 103 -6.03 18.14 -7.54
C GLN A 103 -6.75 18.76 -6.32
N PHE A 104 -7.23 17.94 -5.39
CA PHE A 104 -7.99 18.39 -4.21
C PHE A 104 -7.21 19.35 -3.32
N GLN A 105 -7.84 20.47 -2.96
CA GLN A 105 -7.32 21.47 -2.03
C GLN A 105 -8.13 21.53 -0.73
N VAL A 106 -7.51 22.03 0.32
CA VAL A 106 -8.23 22.35 1.56
C VAL A 106 -9.23 23.47 1.28
N GLY A 107 -10.49 23.28 1.71
CA GLY A 107 -11.59 24.19 1.39
C GLY A 107 -12.50 23.72 0.25
N ASP A 108 -12.05 22.77 -0.57
CA ASP A 108 -12.90 22.19 -1.62
C ASP A 108 -14.01 21.31 -1.02
N PHE A 109 -15.11 21.17 -1.76
CA PHE A 109 -16.14 20.20 -1.46
C PHE A 109 -15.98 18.94 -2.31
N VAL A 110 -16.17 17.78 -1.70
CA VAL A 110 -16.06 16.49 -2.37
C VAL A 110 -17.18 15.54 -2.00
N TYR A 111 -17.51 14.66 -2.93
CA TYR A 111 -18.28 13.47 -2.65
C TYR A 111 -17.37 12.29 -2.35
N VAL A 112 -17.76 11.47 -1.38
CA VAL A 112 -17.01 10.30 -0.92
C VAL A 112 -17.73 9.02 -1.34
N ARG A 113 -17.00 8.08 -1.92
CA ARG A 113 -17.55 6.82 -2.42
C ARG A 113 -17.91 5.89 -1.25
N ARG A 114 -19.10 5.30 -1.28
CA ARG A 114 -19.49 4.20 -0.40
C ARG A 114 -18.82 2.90 -0.84
N HIS A 115 -18.19 2.19 0.09
CA HIS A 115 -17.62 0.86 -0.15
C HIS A 115 -18.68 -0.24 -0.26
N ARG A 116 -19.78 -0.11 0.50
CA ARG A 116 -20.95 -0.99 0.44
C ARG A 116 -22.18 -0.12 0.20
N THR A 117 -22.97 -0.49 -0.80
CA THR A 117 -24.23 0.16 -1.17
C THR A 117 -25.29 -0.94 -1.25
N ALA A 118 -26.45 -0.71 -0.63
CA ALA A 118 -27.62 -1.55 -0.91
C ALA A 118 -28.14 -1.27 -2.34
N ASN A 119 -29.04 -2.12 -2.83
CA ASN A 119 -29.66 -1.93 -4.13
C ASN A 119 -30.35 -0.56 -4.19
N LEU A 120 -30.13 0.17 -5.29
CA LEU A 120 -30.75 1.48 -5.59
C LEU A 120 -30.36 2.63 -4.64
N GLU A 121 -29.30 2.50 -3.84
CA GLU A 121 -28.78 3.61 -3.04
C GLU A 121 -27.75 4.48 -3.79
N PRO A 122 -27.68 5.79 -3.51
CA PRO A 122 -26.64 6.65 -4.06
C PRO A 122 -25.26 6.18 -3.59
N ARG A 123 -24.38 5.93 -4.56
CA ARG A 123 -23.02 5.44 -4.31
C ARG A 123 -22.09 6.47 -3.67
N TRP A 124 -22.44 7.75 -3.77
CA TRP A 124 -21.65 8.87 -3.30
C TRP A 124 -22.34 9.52 -2.09
N LYS A 125 -21.56 9.89 -1.06
CA LYS A 125 -22.01 10.63 0.13
C LYS A 125 -21.40 12.03 0.12
N GLY A 126 -22.10 13.00 0.70
CA GLY A 126 -21.65 14.40 0.75
C GLY A 126 -22.56 15.33 -0.03
N PRO A 127 -22.20 16.61 -0.17
CA PRO A 127 -20.83 17.15 -0.16
C PRO A 127 -20.16 17.18 1.23
N HIS A 128 -18.85 16.91 1.28
CA HIS A 128 -18.01 17.05 2.48
C HIS A 128 -16.90 18.07 2.22
N LEU A 129 -16.62 18.93 3.20
CA LEU A 129 -15.54 19.91 3.14
C LEU A 129 -14.18 19.23 3.38
N ILE A 130 -13.19 19.52 2.56
CA ILE A 130 -11.81 19.07 2.79
C ILE A 130 -11.16 19.94 3.85
N LEU A 131 -10.70 19.30 4.93
CA LEU A 131 -10.00 19.93 6.04
C LEU A 131 -8.48 19.81 5.90
N LEU A 132 -7.98 18.67 5.42
CA LEU A 132 -6.54 18.42 5.21
C LEU A 132 -6.31 17.57 3.97
N THR A 133 -5.16 17.73 3.34
CA THR A 133 -4.71 16.95 2.19
C THR A 133 -3.33 16.36 2.44
N THR A 134 -3.13 15.13 1.98
CA THR A 134 -1.82 14.45 1.89
C THR A 134 -1.62 14.02 0.44
N PRO A 135 -0.45 13.51 0.02
CA PRO A 135 -0.24 13.12 -1.37
C PRO A 135 -1.26 12.11 -1.92
N THR A 136 -1.81 11.21 -1.10
CA THR A 136 -2.69 10.12 -1.58
C THR A 136 -4.09 10.13 -0.96
N ALA A 137 -4.31 10.93 0.09
CA ALA A 137 -5.54 10.90 0.85
C ALA A 137 -5.96 12.29 1.33
N ILE A 138 -7.27 12.44 1.54
CA ILE A 138 -7.90 13.65 2.04
C ILE A 138 -8.61 13.37 3.35
N LYS A 139 -8.64 14.37 4.22
CA LYS A 139 -9.42 14.39 5.45
C LYS A 139 -10.59 15.33 5.25
N VAL A 140 -11.80 14.82 5.43
CA VAL A 140 -13.02 15.58 5.19
C VAL A 140 -13.85 15.72 6.46
N ASP A 141 -14.70 16.73 6.49
CA ASP A 141 -15.61 16.98 7.60
C ASP A 141 -16.66 15.87 7.74
N GLY A 142 -17.03 15.57 8.99
CA GLY A 142 -17.99 14.52 9.34
C GLY A 142 -17.50 13.07 9.18
N ILE A 143 -16.27 12.83 8.70
CA ILE A 143 -15.69 11.49 8.55
C ILE A 143 -14.38 11.36 9.33
N ALA A 144 -14.34 10.44 10.30
CA ALA A 144 -13.18 10.22 11.16
C ALA A 144 -11.97 9.64 10.42
N SER A 145 -12.17 8.81 9.39
CA SER A 145 -11.10 8.19 8.60
C SER A 145 -10.54 9.11 7.52
N TRP A 146 -9.26 8.93 7.18
CA TRP A 146 -8.69 9.45 5.93
C TRP A 146 -9.28 8.71 4.72
N ILE A 147 -9.49 9.42 3.63
CA ILE A 147 -10.09 8.88 2.40
C ILE A 147 -9.06 8.93 1.30
N HIS A 148 -8.73 7.79 0.71
CA HIS A 148 -7.85 7.77 -0.46
C HIS A 148 -8.47 8.56 -1.62
N ALA A 149 -7.68 9.35 -2.33
CA ALA A 149 -8.16 10.29 -3.34
C ALA A 149 -8.95 9.61 -4.48
N SER A 150 -8.65 8.34 -4.81
CA SER A 150 -9.43 7.55 -5.79
C SER A 150 -10.87 7.22 -5.35
N HIS A 151 -11.20 7.47 -4.08
CA HIS A 151 -12.55 7.32 -3.52
C HIS A 151 -13.26 8.65 -3.32
N ALA A 152 -12.68 9.76 -3.79
CA ALA A 152 -13.28 11.07 -3.77
C ALA A 152 -13.53 11.60 -5.19
N LYS A 153 -14.52 12.47 -5.36
CA LYS A 153 -14.70 13.28 -6.57
C LYS A 153 -15.13 14.71 -6.18
N PRO A 154 -14.82 15.73 -7.00
CA PRO A 154 -15.28 17.10 -6.73
C PRO A 154 -16.79 17.18 -6.57
N ALA A 155 -17.24 18.05 -5.69
CA ALA A 155 -18.63 18.39 -5.46
C ALA A 155 -18.81 19.92 -5.56
N PRO A 156 -19.95 20.40 -6.05
CA PRO A 156 -20.27 21.81 -5.92
C PRO A 156 -20.41 22.18 -4.43
N PRO A 157 -20.11 23.44 -4.07
CA PRO A 157 -20.43 23.94 -2.74
C PRO A 157 -21.94 23.84 -2.50
N PRO A 158 -22.39 23.53 -1.27
CA PRO A 158 -23.81 23.45 -0.97
C PRO A 158 -24.50 24.82 -1.13
N ASP A 159 -25.69 24.85 -1.75
CA ASP A 159 -26.52 26.05 -2.01
C ASP A 159 -27.08 26.73 -0.75
N ASP A 160 -26.68 26.28 0.45
CA ASP A 160 -27.23 26.68 1.74
C ASP A 160 -26.77 28.09 2.21
N GLY A 161 -26.20 28.90 1.31
CA GLY A 161 -25.66 30.22 1.59
C GLY A 161 -24.37 30.20 2.43
N TRP A 162 -23.76 29.03 2.63
CA TRP A 162 -22.51 28.90 3.38
C TRP A 162 -21.29 29.02 2.46
N THR A 163 -20.39 29.96 2.77
CA THR A 163 -19.12 30.16 2.08
C THR A 163 -17.95 29.83 3.01
N VAL A 164 -16.94 29.16 2.47
CA VAL A 164 -15.69 28.87 3.18
C VAL A 164 -14.63 29.84 2.69
N GLU A 165 -14.11 30.65 3.61
CA GLU A 165 -13.00 31.57 3.37
C GLU A 165 -11.73 31.01 4.01
N THR A 166 -10.66 30.94 3.24
CA THR A 166 -9.31 30.69 3.75
C THR A 166 -8.82 31.95 4.48
N ALA A 167 -8.50 31.81 5.78
CA ALA A 167 -7.93 32.92 6.55
C ALA A 167 -6.44 33.12 6.19
N SER A 168 -5.83 34.19 6.71
CA SER A 168 -4.40 34.47 6.51
C SER A 168 -3.46 33.36 7.01
N ASN A 169 -3.95 32.45 7.85
CA ASN A 169 -3.25 31.25 8.29
C ASN A 169 -3.78 30.04 7.50
N PRO A 170 -2.93 29.25 6.83
CA PRO A 170 -3.35 28.09 6.01
C PRO A 170 -4.02 26.96 6.81
N LEU A 171 -3.90 26.97 8.14
CA LEU A 171 -4.55 26.01 9.05
C LEU A 171 -5.86 26.53 9.64
N LYS A 172 -6.32 27.71 9.22
CA LYS A 172 -7.57 28.32 9.70
C LYS A 172 -8.56 28.49 8.55
N LEU A 173 -9.67 27.75 8.66
CA LEU A 173 -10.83 27.92 7.79
C LEU A 173 -11.90 28.73 8.52
N ARG A 174 -12.50 29.70 7.82
CA ARG A 174 -13.63 30.48 8.33
C ARG A 174 -14.87 30.17 7.51
N ILE A 175 -15.92 29.70 8.18
CA ILE A 175 -17.19 29.39 7.55
C ILE A 175 -18.15 30.55 7.82
N ARG A 176 -18.71 31.15 6.77
CA ARG A 176 -19.66 32.26 6.85
C ARG A 176 -20.98 31.86 6.21
N ARG A 177 -22.09 32.37 6.74
CA ARG A 177 -23.43 32.22 6.14
C ARG A 177 -23.86 33.57 5.58
N HIS A 178 -24.19 33.61 4.30
CA HIS A 178 -24.90 34.74 3.72
C HIS A 178 -26.40 34.61 4.04
N PRO A 179 -27.06 35.68 4.50
CA PRO A 179 -28.50 35.68 4.65
C PRO A 179 -29.16 35.50 3.28
N ALA A 180 -30.17 34.63 3.20
CA ALA A 180 -30.97 34.48 1.99
C ALA A 180 -31.65 35.82 1.65
N PRO A 181 -31.74 36.20 0.36
CA PRO A 181 -32.48 37.40 -0.03
C PRO A 181 -33.94 37.28 0.42
N PRO A 182 -34.57 38.38 0.87
CA PRO A 182 -35.98 38.33 1.29
C PRO A 182 -36.85 37.92 0.11
N GLU A 183 -37.66 36.86 0.31
CA GLU A 183 -38.76 36.52 -0.59
C GLU A 183 -39.76 37.68 -0.58
N TYR A 184 -39.74 38.49 -1.64
CA TYR A 184 -40.86 39.39 -1.91
C TYR A 184 -42.04 38.52 -2.35
N LYS A 185 -43.04 38.39 -1.48
CA LYS A 185 -44.36 37.88 -1.85
C LYS A 185 -45.09 38.99 -2.61
N GLU A 186 -45.33 38.77 -3.90
CA GLU A 186 -46.35 39.50 -4.66
C GLU A 186 -47.76 38.98 -4.31
#